data_AF-A0A1B8TH51-F1
#
_entry.id   AF-A0A1B8TH51-F1
#
_cell.length_a   1.000
_cell.length_b   1.000
_cell.length_c   1.000
_cell.angle_alpha   90.00
_cell.angle_beta   90.00
_cell.angle_gamma   90.00
#
_symmetry.space_group_name_H-M   'P 1'
#
loop_
_entity.id
_entity.type
_entity.pdbx_description
1 polymer ?
#
loop_
_entity_poly.entity_id
_entity_poly.type
_entity_poly.pdbx_seq_one_letter_code
_entity_poly.pdbx_strand_id
1 'polypeptide(L)'
;MIAPHCPPGLGPEELVKLDDESLSLPSDEVKPYLRERMTEEQMVAEIDAIGTLAAKRSDYGIYGMLGLQRDEQGYSCIYSGNSLLNWMHEHERRRMHLLKLALPSAGEQAEAARIRIKSRIAARKGRTHVTPDLHTAGSMYSGDIDQQSSTLCTAAVASDEAELLL
;
A
#
# COMPACT_ATOMS: atom_id res chain seq x y z
N MET A 1 -11.83 14.54 27.51
CA MET A 1 -12.12 16.00 27.55
C MET A 1 -11.47 16.63 26.33
N ILE A 2 -12.25 17.19 25.41
CA ILE A 2 -11.73 17.95 24.27
C ILE A 2 -11.12 19.24 24.83
N ALA A 3 -9.86 19.53 24.51
CA ALA A 3 -9.24 20.79 24.90
C ALA A 3 -10.03 21.95 24.27
N PRO A 4 -10.50 22.95 25.04
CA PRO A 4 -11.41 24.00 24.56
C PRO A 4 -10.84 24.92 23.46
N HIS A 5 -9.59 24.69 23.03
CA HIS A 5 -8.87 25.50 22.05
C HIS A 5 -8.19 24.67 20.95
N CYS A 6 -8.64 23.45 20.69
CA CYS A 6 -8.11 22.67 19.57
C CYS A 6 -8.45 23.35 18.23
N PRO A 7 -7.47 23.61 17.35
CA PRO A 7 -7.74 24.18 16.03
C PRO A 7 -8.65 23.27 15.18
N PRO A 8 -9.51 23.86 14.32
CA PRO A 8 -10.40 23.09 13.47
C PRO A 8 -9.59 22.20 12.52
N GLY A 9 -10.07 20.97 12.27
CA GLY A 9 -9.37 20.03 11.41
C GLY A 9 -8.24 19.24 12.07
N LEU A 10 -7.93 19.50 13.35
CA LEU A 10 -6.91 18.75 14.13
C LEU A 10 -7.49 18.08 15.37
N GLY A 11 -8.82 18.11 15.51
CA GLY A 11 -9.53 17.54 16.64
C GLY A 11 -9.39 16.02 16.77
N PRO A 12 -9.76 15.46 17.92
CA PRO A 12 -9.61 14.03 18.20
C PRO A 12 -10.50 13.13 17.33
N GLU A 13 -11.66 13.61 16.90
CA GLU A 13 -12.63 12.82 16.12
C GLU A 13 -12.76 13.30 14.66
N GLU A 14 -11.74 13.99 14.16
CA GLU A 14 -11.77 14.56 12.81
C GLU A 14 -11.87 13.48 11.72
N LEU A 15 -11.21 12.35 11.94
CA LEU A 15 -11.13 11.25 10.97
C LEU A 15 -11.69 9.94 11.52
N VAL A 16 -11.28 9.56 12.73
CA VAL A 16 -11.75 8.33 13.40
C VAL A 16 -12.62 8.75 14.57
N LYS A 17 -13.88 8.34 14.55
CA LYS A 17 -14.81 8.62 15.66
C LYS A 17 -14.59 7.64 16.81
N LEU A 18 -14.80 8.09 18.05
CA LEU A 18 -14.67 7.22 19.23
C LEU A 18 -15.75 6.13 19.28
N ASP A 19 -16.89 6.36 18.61
CA ASP A 19 -18.02 5.43 18.52
C ASP A 19 -17.91 4.44 17.35
N ASP A 20 -16.78 4.38 16.65
CA ASP A 20 -16.56 3.42 15.58
C ASP A 20 -16.64 1.98 16.12
N GLU A 21 -17.57 1.20 15.57
CA GLU A 21 -17.86 -0.18 15.98
C GLU A 21 -16.61 -1.08 15.92
N SER A 22 -15.73 -0.85 14.95
CA SER A 22 -14.48 -1.62 14.79
C SER A 22 -13.55 -1.49 15.99
N LEU A 23 -13.60 -0.37 16.71
CA LEU A 23 -12.77 -0.12 17.89
C LEU A 23 -13.20 -0.96 19.08
N SER A 24 -14.42 -1.48 19.09
CA SER A 24 -14.94 -2.32 20.18
C SER A 24 -14.76 -3.81 19.93
N LEU A 25 -14.47 -4.19 18.68
CA LEU A 25 -14.32 -5.60 18.31
C LEU A 25 -13.00 -6.20 18.84
N PRO A 26 -13.00 -7.49 19.19
CA PRO A 26 -11.78 -8.23 19.50
C PRO A 26 -10.93 -8.41 18.23
N SER A 27 -9.60 -8.47 18.40
CA SER A 27 -8.62 -8.52 17.29
C SER A 27 -8.92 -9.61 16.25
N ASP A 28 -9.42 -10.76 16.69
CA ASP A 28 -9.69 -11.92 15.82
C ASP A 28 -10.91 -11.73 14.90
N GLU A 29 -11.86 -10.88 15.30
CA GLU A 29 -13.10 -10.60 14.55
C GLU A 29 -12.98 -9.37 13.66
N VAL A 30 -12.02 -8.49 13.94
CA VAL A 30 -11.81 -7.25 13.18
C VAL A 30 -11.40 -7.52 11.73
N LYS A 31 -10.53 -8.48 11.50
CA LYS A 31 -10.02 -8.79 10.15
C LYS A 31 -11.15 -9.16 9.17
N PRO A 32 -12.04 -10.13 9.45
CA PRO A 32 -13.17 -10.41 8.57
C PRO A 32 -14.17 -9.25 8.51
N TYR A 33 -14.44 -8.57 9.63
CA TYR A 33 -15.35 -7.42 9.67
C TYR A 33 -14.94 -6.28 8.72
N LEU A 34 -13.65 -5.91 8.74
CA LEU A 34 -13.12 -4.82 7.91
C LEU A 34 -13.06 -5.23 6.43
N ARG A 35 -12.63 -6.46 6.13
CA ARG A 35 -12.56 -6.97 4.74
C ARG A 35 -13.94 -7.07 4.06
N GLU A 36 -15.01 -7.24 4.83
CA GLU A 36 -16.38 -7.26 4.30
C GLU A 36 -16.88 -5.85 3.93
N ARG A 37 -16.41 -4.81 4.64
CA ARG A 37 -16.91 -3.44 4.53
C ARG A 37 -16.02 -2.51 3.71
N MET A 38 -14.73 -2.83 3.59
CA MET A 38 -13.74 -1.97 2.98
C MET A 38 -12.88 -2.74 1.97
N THR A 39 -12.56 -2.08 0.87
CA THR A 39 -11.55 -2.59 -0.07
C THR A 39 -10.14 -2.37 0.48
N GLU A 40 -9.15 -3.07 -0.10
CA GLU A 40 -7.74 -2.88 0.23
C GLU A 40 -7.33 -1.41 0.06
N GLU A 41 -7.72 -0.79 -1.05
CA GLU A 41 -7.40 0.60 -1.36
C GLU A 41 -8.03 1.58 -0.36
N GLN A 42 -9.25 1.31 0.09
CA GLN A 42 -9.92 2.13 1.10
C GLN A 42 -9.21 2.03 2.46
N MET A 43 -8.80 0.83 2.85
CA MET A 43 -8.05 0.63 4.10
C MET A 43 -6.69 1.34 4.06
N VAL A 44 -5.98 1.28 2.94
CA VAL A 44 -4.71 2.02 2.74
C VAL A 44 -4.94 3.53 2.77
N ALA A 45 -5.95 4.03 2.06
CA ALA A 45 -6.27 5.46 2.03
C ALA A 45 -6.61 6.00 3.42
N GLU A 46 -7.32 5.22 4.26
CA GLU A 46 -7.61 5.61 5.63
C GLU A 46 -6.35 5.64 6.51
N ILE A 47 -5.44 4.66 6.37
CA ILE A 47 -4.13 4.66 7.06
C ILE A 47 -3.35 5.93 6.70
N ASP A 48 -3.29 6.28 5.42
CA ASP A 48 -2.58 7.46 4.91
C ASP A 48 -3.24 8.76 5.42
N ALA A 49 -4.57 8.81 5.50
CA ALA A 49 -5.29 9.94 6.06
C ALA A 49 -4.99 10.12 7.55
N ILE A 50 -4.94 9.05 8.35
CA ILE A 50 -4.55 9.11 9.77
C ILE A 50 -3.11 9.62 9.90
N GLY A 51 -2.19 9.10 9.07
CA GLY A 51 -0.81 9.55 9.03
C GLY A 51 -0.67 11.03 8.68
N THR A 52 -1.42 11.50 7.69
CA THR A 52 -1.44 12.90 7.25
C THR A 52 -1.96 13.82 8.35
N LEU A 53 -3.01 13.41 9.07
CA LEU A 53 -3.56 14.16 10.19
C LEU A 53 -2.55 14.27 11.34
N ALA A 54 -1.88 13.16 11.67
CA ALA A 54 -0.80 13.15 12.65
C ALA A 54 0.38 14.06 12.25
N ALA A 55 0.74 14.09 10.96
CA ALA A 55 1.76 15.00 10.44
C ALA A 55 1.35 16.47 10.63
N LYS A 56 0.11 16.84 10.28
CA LYS A 56 -0.40 18.20 10.52
C LYS A 56 -0.40 18.59 12.00
N ARG A 57 -0.72 17.64 12.90
CA ARG A 57 -0.62 17.85 14.35
C ARG A 57 0.82 18.05 14.79
N SER A 58 1.76 17.30 14.22
CA SER A 58 3.20 17.46 14.44
C SER A 58 3.69 18.84 14.02
N ASP A 59 3.27 19.32 12.86
CA ASP A 59 3.61 20.66 12.35
C ASP A 59 3.04 21.78 13.23
N TYR A 60 1.88 21.55 13.86
CA TYR A 60 1.29 22.50 14.80
C TYR A 60 2.08 22.60 16.12
N GLY A 61 2.69 21.51 16.58
CA GLY A 61 3.73 21.54 17.62
C GLY A 61 3.25 21.61 19.09
N ILE A 62 1.96 21.84 19.38
CA ILE A 62 1.46 22.08 20.75
C ILE A 62 0.65 20.88 21.28
N TYR A 63 1.33 19.89 21.86
CA TYR A 63 0.73 18.67 22.43
C TYR A 63 -0.43 18.94 23.41
N GLY A 64 -0.24 19.84 24.37
CA GLY A 64 -1.23 20.10 25.42
C GLY A 64 -2.54 20.70 24.90
N MET A 65 -2.49 21.44 23.80
CA MET A 65 -3.69 22.00 23.16
C MET A 65 -4.45 20.99 22.31
N LEU A 66 -3.77 19.94 21.86
CA LEU A 66 -4.38 18.86 21.07
C LEU A 66 -4.99 17.77 21.97
N GLY A 67 -4.79 17.83 23.30
CA GLY A 67 -5.28 16.79 24.21
C GLY A 67 -4.63 15.42 23.96
N LEU A 68 -3.44 15.41 23.36
CA LEU A 68 -2.67 14.20 23.10
C LEU A 68 -2.00 13.72 24.39
N GLN A 69 -2.10 12.44 24.68
CA GLN A 69 -1.32 11.79 25.75
C GLN A 69 0.00 11.30 25.16
N ARG A 70 1.11 11.48 25.90
CA ARG A 70 2.40 10.92 25.50
C ARG A 70 2.29 9.40 25.50
N ASP A 71 2.76 8.78 24.43
CA ASP A 71 2.89 7.33 24.40
C ASP A 71 4.13 6.93 25.21
N GLU A 72 3.92 6.47 26.44
CA GLU A 72 4.99 6.01 27.32
C GLU A 72 5.51 4.60 26.94
N GLN A 73 4.86 3.92 25.99
CA GLN A 73 5.19 2.56 25.59
C GLN A 73 6.26 2.48 24.50
N GLY A 74 6.68 3.63 23.94
CA GLY A 74 7.91 3.69 23.16
C GLY A 74 9.11 3.45 24.08
N TYR A 75 9.95 2.45 23.77
CA TYR A 75 11.23 2.28 24.46
C TYR A 75 11.91 3.64 24.62
N SER A 76 12.24 4.04 25.85
CA SER A 76 12.82 5.35 26.17
C SER A 76 14.14 5.65 25.43
N CYS A 77 14.79 4.61 24.89
CA CYS A 77 15.98 4.69 24.04
C CYS A 77 15.69 4.84 22.54
N ILE A 78 14.44 4.69 22.10
CA ILE A 78 13.93 4.96 20.75
C ILE A 78 12.86 6.07 20.83
N TYR A 79 13.01 7.01 21.76
CA TYR A 79 12.30 8.29 21.70
C TYR A 79 12.93 9.12 20.58
N SER A 80 12.80 8.66 19.32
CA SER A 80 13.03 9.53 18.19
C SER A 80 11.86 10.52 18.22
N GLY A 81 12.14 11.78 18.54
CA GLY A 81 11.15 12.85 18.64
C GLY A 81 10.32 13.10 17.36
N ASN A 82 10.47 12.25 16.34
CA ASN A 82 9.84 12.32 15.02
C ASN A 82 8.83 11.18 14.75
N SER A 83 8.53 10.29 15.71
CA SER A 83 7.49 9.29 15.49
C SER A 83 6.10 9.94 15.43
N LEU A 84 5.42 9.84 14.28
CA LEU A 84 4.05 10.33 14.09
C LEU A 84 3.03 9.65 15.02
N LEU A 85 3.37 8.50 15.61
CA LEU A 85 2.51 7.80 16.57
C LEU A 85 2.22 8.62 17.84
N ASN A 86 3.16 9.48 18.23
CA ASN A 86 2.98 10.40 19.36
C ASN A 86 1.94 11.50 19.04
N TRP A 87 1.73 11.79 17.75
CA TRP A 87 0.80 12.81 17.27
C TRP A 87 -0.58 12.25 16.91
N MET A 88 -0.83 10.99 17.28
CA MET A 88 -2.12 10.32 17.13
C MET A 88 -2.82 10.21 18.48
N HIS A 89 -4.15 10.21 18.48
CA HIS A 89 -4.93 9.78 19.63
C HIS A 89 -4.93 8.25 19.73
N GLU A 90 -5.28 7.74 20.92
CA GLU A 90 -5.26 6.30 21.19
C GLU A 90 -6.19 5.51 20.24
N HIS A 91 -7.39 6.01 19.99
CA HIS A 91 -8.35 5.38 19.09
C HIS A 91 -7.87 5.40 17.63
N GLU A 92 -7.16 6.44 17.21
CA GLU A 92 -6.56 6.51 15.87
C GLU A 92 -5.41 5.49 15.72
N ARG A 93 -4.55 5.36 16.75
CA ARG A 93 -3.52 4.31 16.78
C ARG A 93 -4.13 2.92 16.71
N ARG A 94 -5.20 2.69 17.49
CA ARG A 94 -5.94 1.43 17.48
C ARG A 94 -6.54 1.16 16.10
N ARG A 95 -7.25 2.13 15.51
CA ARG A 95 -7.83 2.01 14.16
C ARG A 95 -6.77 1.69 13.11
N MET A 96 -5.63 2.39 13.13
CA MET A 96 -4.52 2.11 12.22
C MET A 96 -3.98 0.69 12.38
N HIS A 97 -3.83 0.21 13.61
CA HIS A 97 -3.41 -1.17 13.88
C HIS A 97 -4.39 -2.19 13.30
N LEU A 98 -5.69 -1.98 13.54
CA LEU A 98 -6.77 -2.82 13.04
C LEU A 98 -6.81 -2.88 11.50
N LEU A 99 -6.68 -1.73 10.83
CA LEU A 99 -6.60 -1.65 9.37
C LEU A 99 -5.40 -2.43 8.84
N LYS A 100 -4.22 -2.30 9.47
CA LYS A 100 -3.01 -3.05 9.08
C LYS A 100 -3.16 -4.57 9.24
N LEU A 101 -3.88 -5.03 10.27
CA LEU A 101 -4.20 -6.45 10.43
C LEU A 101 -5.18 -6.97 9.37
N ALA A 102 -6.08 -6.10 8.92
CA ALA A 102 -7.06 -6.43 7.89
C ALA A 102 -6.48 -6.47 6.48
N LEU A 103 -5.38 -5.75 6.21
CA LEU A 103 -4.72 -5.80 4.90
C LEU A 103 -4.30 -7.23 4.51
N PRO A 104 -4.25 -7.55 3.20
CA PRO A 104 -3.70 -8.82 2.73
C PRO A 104 -2.27 -9.02 3.22
N SER A 105 -2.00 -10.19 3.80
CA SER A 105 -0.62 -10.57 4.12
C SER A 105 0.18 -10.79 2.85
N ALA A 106 1.51 -10.69 2.94
CA ALA A 106 2.40 -10.97 1.81
C ALA A 106 2.17 -12.36 1.21
N GLY A 107 1.81 -13.36 2.03
CA GLY A 107 1.45 -14.70 1.57
C GLY A 107 0.15 -14.75 0.76
N GLU A 108 -0.88 -14.05 1.21
CA GLU A 108 -2.16 -13.93 0.50
C GLU A 108 -1.97 -13.21 -0.85
N GLN A 109 -1.18 -12.14 -0.88
CA GLN A 109 -0.85 -11.41 -2.11
C GLN A 109 -0.05 -12.27 -3.09
N ALA A 110 0.93 -13.05 -2.59
CA ALA A 110 1.72 -13.95 -3.42
C ALA A 110 0.87 -15.06 -4.04
N GLU A 111 -0.07 -15.64 -3.29
CA GLU A 111 -0.97 -16.67 -3.83
C GLU A 111 -1.95 -16.09 -4.85
N ALA A 112 -2.54 -14.92 -4.58
CA ALA A 112 -3.36 -14.21 -5.55
C ALA A 112 -2.59 -13.91 -6.85
N ALA A 113 -1.32 -13.51 -6.74
CA ALA A 113 -0.44 -13.30 -7.90
C ALA A 113 -0.20 -14.61 -8.67
N ARG A 114 0.08 -15.72 -7.97
CA ARG A 114 0.26 -17.05 -8.58
C ARG A 114 -0.99 -17.48 -9.35
N ILE A 115 -2.18 -17.29 -8.77
CA ILE A 115 -3.46 -17.61 -9.43
C ILE A 115 -3.63 -16.78 -10.71
N ARG A 116 -3.36 -15.47 -10.66
CA ARG A 116 -3.41 -14.59 -11.86
C ARG A 116 -2.42 -15.00 -12.94
N ILE A 117 -1.22 -15.43 -12.57
CA ILE A 117 -0.22 -15.90 -13.55
C ILE A 117 -0.68 -17.22 -14.18
N LYS A 118 -1.16 -18.18 -13.36
CA LYS A 118 -1.69 -19.46 -13.84
C LYS A 118 -2.86 -19.27 -14.79
N SER A 119 -3.81 -18.39 -14.48
CA SER A 119 -4.97 -18.11 -15.34
C SER A 119 -4.54 -17.50 -16.68
N ARG A 120 -3.58 -16.57 -16.68
CA ARG A 120 -2.99 -15.98 -17.89
C ARG A 120 -2.29 -17.04 -18.76
N ILE A 121 -1.55 -17.97 -18.15
CA ILE A 121 -0.89 -19.07 -18.87
C ILE A 121 -1.93 -20.02 -19.48
N ALA A 122 -2.96 -20.39 -18.73
CA ALA A 122 -4.04 -21.25 -19.22
C ALA A 122 -4.78 -20.60 -20.41
N ALA A 123 -5.11 -19.32 -20.32
CA ALA A 123 -5.75 -18.58 -21.42
C ALA A 123 -4.89 -18.53 -22.69
N ARG A 124 -3.56 -18.42 -22.55
CA ARG A 124 -2.63 -18.51 -23.70
C ARG A 124 -2.63 -19.90 -24.33
N LYS A 125 -2.56 -20.97 -23.54
CA LYS A 125 -2.59 -22.36 -24.04
C LYS A 125 -3.91 -22.71 -24.74
N GLY A 126 -5.05 -22.18 -24.26
CA GLY A 126 -6.34 -22.36 -24.93
C GLY A 126 -6.41 -21.66 -26.30
N ARG A 127 -5.68 -20.55 -26.47
CA ARG A 127 -5.66 -19.78 -27.73
C ARG A 127 -4.82 -20.46 -28.82
N THR A 128 -3.78 -21.19 -28.46
CA THR A 128 -2.92 -21.93 -29.41
C THR A 128 -3.57 -23.20 -29.96
N HIS A 129 -4.63 -23.73 -29.34
CA HIS A 129 -5.37 -24.90 -29.84
C HIS A 129 -6.52 -24.55 -30.79
N VAL A 130 -6.78 -23.27 -31.06
CA VAL A 130 -7.77 -22.81 -32.03
C VAL A 130 -7.05 -22.25 -33.26
N THR A 131 -6.28 -23.09 -33.93
CA THR A 131 -5.97 -22.90 -35.35
C THR A 131 -6.72 -23.99 -36.11
N PRO A 132 -7.73 -23.67 -36.93
CA PRO A 132 -8.25 -24.66 -37.86
C PRO A 132 -7.13 -25.03 -38.83
N ASP A 133 -6.94 -26.33 -39.01
CA ASP A 133 -6.07 -26.90 -40.03
C ASP A 133 -6.38 -26.27 -41.39
N LEU A 134 -5.43 -25.48 -41.90
CA LEU A 134 -5.30 -25.16 -43.31
C LEU A 134 -4.02 -25.82 -43.81
N HIS A 135 -4.12 -27.13 -44.03
CA HIS A 135 -3.27 -27.78 -45.01
C HIS A 135 -3.57 -27.16 -46.39
N THR A 136 -2.55 -26.68 -47.12
CA THR A 136 -2.23 -27.11 -48.50
C THR A 136 -1.05 -26.32 -49.09
N ALA A 137 0.07 -27.04 -49.24
CA ALA A 137 1.07 -27.07 -50.32
C ALA A 137 1.85 -25.81 -50.79
N GLY A 138 3.18 -26.00 -50.88
CA GLY A 138 4.13 -25.18 -51.63
C GLY A 138 5.53 -25.20 -50.99
N SER A 139 6.21 -26.35 -50.92
CA SER A 139 7.23 -26.77 -51.89
C SER A 139 8.42 -25.81 -52.04
N MET A 140 9.54 -26.24 -51.46
CA MET A 140 10.94 -26.06 -51.88
C MET A 140 11.48 -24.65 -52.12
N TYR A 141 12.24 -24.13 -51.15
CA TYR A 141 13.55 -23.55 -51.47
C TYR A 141 14.50 -23.74 -50.27
N SER A 142 15.47 -24.63 -50.45
CA SER A 142 16.66 -24.74 -49.61
C SER A 142 17.64 -23.67 -50.08
N GLY A 143 18.04 -22.78 -49.19
CA GLY A 143 18.99 -21.72 -49.50
C GLY A 143 19.61 -21.21 -48.22
N ASP A 144 20.76 -21.80 -47.86
CA ASP A 144 21.71 -21.22 -46.91
C ASP A 144 22.03 -19.79 -47.35
N ILE A 145 21.99 -18.84 -46.41
CA ILE A 145 22.86 -17.67 -46.37
C ILE A 145 22.91 -17.22 -44.91
N ASP A 146 24.05 -17.53 -44.28
CA ASP A 146 24.57 -16.77 -43.17
C ASP A 146 24.69 -15.30 -43.58
N GLN A 147 23.98 -14.39 -42.91
CA GLN A 147 24.47 -13.02 -42.78
C GLN A 147 23.88 -12.32 -41.55
N GLN A 148 24.81 -11.78 -40.77
CA GLN A 148 24.66 -11.06 -39.54
C GLN A 148 23.77 -9.81 -39.70
N SER A 149 22.89 -9.55 -38.71
CA SER A 149 22.70 -8.19 -38.20
C SER A 149 21.99 -8.19 -36.85
N SER A 150 22.84 -8.06 -35.83
CA SER A 150 22.64 -7.30 -34.61
C SER A 150 21.49 -6.27 -34.67
N THR A 151 20.53 -6.40 -33.74
CA THR A 151 19.99 -5.25 -32.99
C THR A 151 19.62 -5.71 -31.57
N LEU A 152 20.62 -5.70 -30.71
CA LEU A 152 20.44 -5.61 -29.26
C LEU A 152 19.86 -4.22 -28.95
N CYS A 153 18.60 -4.13 -28.54
CA CYS A 153 18.08 -2.93 -27.90
C CYS A 153 18.56 -2.91 -26.45
N THR A 154 19.65 -2.17 -26.22
CA THR A 154 20.20 -1.85 -24.90
C THR A 154 19.25 -0.91 -24.16
N ALA A 155 18.82 -1.30 -22.96
CA ALA A 155 18.11 -0.42 -22.05
C ALA A 155 19.04 0.70 -21.59
N ALA A 156 18.69 1.95 -21.91
CA ALA A 156 19.36 3.13 -21.38
C ALA A 156 18.92 3.33 -19.92
N VAL A 157 19.85 3.06 -19.01
CA VAL A 157 19.85 3.59 -17.64
C VAL A 157 20.52 4.95 -17.71
N ALA A 158 19.80 6.02 -17.39
CA ALA A 158 20.38 7.33 -17.12
C ALA A 158 20.31 7.58 -15.61
N SER A 159 21.46 7.38 -14.95
CA SER A 159 21.78 8.02 -13.69
C SER A 159 22.19 9.45 -14.00
N ASP A 160 21.56 10.44 -13.37
CA ASP A 160 21.95 11.84 -13.46
C ASP A 160 22.46 12.25 -12.08
N GLU A 161 23.79 12.23 -11.93
CA GLU A 161 24.53 12.79 -10.80
C GLU A 161 25.43 13.89 -11.37
N ALA A 162 25.25 15.08 -10.80
CA ALA A 162 26.21 16.17 -10.65
C ALA A 162 26.77 16.84 -11.92
N GLU A 163 26.42 18.12 -12.11
CA GLU A 163 27.33 19.26 -11.84
C GLU A 163 26.71 20.53 -12.41
N LEU A 164 26.59 21.58 -11.60
CA LEU A 164 26.80 22.95 -12.07
C LEU A 164 27.13 23.85 -10.87
N LEU A 165 28.43 24.11 -10.77
CA LEU A 165 29.06 25.21 -10.06
C LEU A 165 28.49 26.55 -10.54
N LEU A 166 28.03 27.38 -9.60
CA LEU A 166 28.33 28.81 -9.48
C LEU A 166 27.87 29.33 -8.10
#